data_AF-A0A7S0Z607-F1
#
_entry.id   AF-A0A7S0Z607-F1
#
_cell.length_a   1.000
_cell.length_b   1.000
_cell.length_c   1.000
_cell.angle_alpha   90.00
_cell.angle_beta   90.00
_cell.angle_gamma   90.00
#
_symmetry.space_group_name_H-M   'P 1'
#
loop_
_entity.id
_entity.type
_entity.pdbx_description
1 polymer ?
#
loop_
_entity_poly.entity_id
_entity_poly.type
_entity_poly.pdbx_seq_one_letter_code
_entity_poly.pdbx_strand_id
1 'polypeptide(L)'
;LAEGEKAALIAVAAADEVGVYGLVASLGAAFARLVLQPFEEAAFVIFTRSVSSKTSSSKEKDVFDALLRVAIIFGSMAATMGPHYSWLALRVLYGEKWASAHYAAETLGCYAILILPLAVNGITEAYAHAVMSSSELNSSNVWLLVCSLVNVGGTLILQRSLGPVSLLVANAMSMLVRIAFTSAYIRRRFLRLKTNTRVNLPSKTYFMTLAVFSAVSRMSSEKLRRNPSTMNLLSHTGCGGGILFILLV
;
A
#
# COMPACT_ATOMS: atom_id res chain seq x y z
N LEU A 1 -3.87 11.85 4.60
CA LEU A 1 -3.12 12.57 5.63
C LEU A 1 -4.09 13.21 6.59
N ALA A 2 -3.88 13.02 7.89
CA ALA A 2 -4.48 13.89 8.88
C ALA A 2 -3.85 15.29 8.74
N GLU A 3 -4.60 16.35 8.98
CA GLU A 3 -4.11 17.73 8.86
C GLU A 3 -2.84 18.00 9.70
N GLY A 4 -2.67 17.28 10.81
CA GLY A 4 -1.49 17.34 11.67
C GLY A 4 -0.20 16.81 11.03
N GLU A 5 -0.28 15.79 10.18
CA GLU A 5 0.89 15.24 9.47
C GLU A 5 1.40 16.22 8.40
N LYS A 6 0.47 16.93 7.74
CA LYS A 6 0.79 17.97 6.76
C LYS A 6 1.41 19.19 7.44
N ALA A 7 0.88 19.58 8.60
CA ALA A 7 1.42 20.69 9.39
C ALA A 7 2.84 20.41 9.92
N ALA A 8 3.09 19.20 10.42
CA ALA A 8 4.42 18.78 10.89
C ALA A 8 5.48 18.81 9.78
N LEU A 9 5.09 18.45 8.55
CA LEU A 9 5.99 18.46 7.40
C LEU A 9 6.29 19.88 6.90
N ILE A 10 5.28 20.75 6.85
CA ILE A 10 5.46 22.17 6.50
C ILE A 10 6.39 22.88 7.49
N ALA A 11 6.39 22.48 8.76
CA ALA A 11 7.23 23.08 9.78
C ALA A 11 8.73 22.73 9.68
N VAL A 12 9.09 21.66 8.95
CA VAL A 12 10.46 21.10 8.97
C VAL A 12 11.07 20.94 7.58
N ALA A 13 10.28 20.93 6.50
CA ALA A 13 10.76 20.74 5.13
C ALA A 13 11.08 22.05 4.40
N ALA A 14 11.99 22.00 3.44
CA ALA A 14 12.28 23.12 2.54
C ALA A 14 11.11 23.37 1.56
N ALA A 15 10.95 24.61 1.07
CA ALA A 15 9.77 25.02 0.29
C ALA A 15 9.57 24.23 -1.01
N ASP A 16 10.66 23.81 -1.65
CA ASP A 16 10.70 22.95 -2.84
C ASP A 16 10.32 21.49 -2.52
N GLU A 17 10.80 20.96 -1.39
CA GLU A 17 10.43 19.64 -0.87
C GLU A 17 8.95 19.55 -0.51
N VAL A 18 8.37 20.62 0.05
CA VAL A 18 6.93 20.70 0.38
C VAL A 18 6.06 20.59 -0.88
N GLY A 19 6.50 21.14 -2.01
CA GLY A 19 5.78 21.07 -3.28
C GLY A 19 5.75 19.66 -3.87
N VAL A 20 6.91 18.99 -3.95
CA VAL A 20 7.04 17.60 -4.39
C VAL A 20 6.25 16.66 -3.47
N TYR A 21 6.37 16.87 -2.17
CA TYR A 21 5.62 16.13 -1.17
C TYR A 21 4.11 16.32 -1.35
N GLY A 22 3.64 17.56 -1.47
CA GLY A 22 2.23 17.88 -1.65
C GLY A 22 1.63 17.22 -2.89
N LEU A 23 2.40 17.16 -3.99
CA LEU A 23 2.03 16.46 -5.21
C LEU A 23 1.87 14.96 -4.96
N VAL A 24 2.90 14.29 -4.44
CA VAL A 24 2.88 12.83 -4.24
C VAL A 24 1.86 12.43 -3.18
N ALA A 25 1.73 13.21 -2.11
CA ALA A 25 0.72 12.99 -1.08
C ALA A 25 -0.71 13.11 -1.63
N SER A 26 -0.95 14.05 -2.56
CA SER A 26 -2.26 14.21 -3.21
C SER A 26 -2.55 13.05 -4.16
N LEU A 27 -1.57 12.66 -4.99
CA LEU A 27 -1.67 11.49 -5.87
C LEU A 27 -1.93 10.21 -5.08
N GLY A 28 -1.18 10.02 -4.00
CA GLY A 28 -1.34 8.87 -3.13
C GLY A 28 -2.71 8.84 -2.45
N ALA A 29 -3.13 9.96 -1.86
CA ALA A 29 -4.46 10.06 -1.27
C ALA A 29 -5.57 9.81 -2.30
N ALA A 30 -5.41 10.29 -3.53
CA ALA A 30 -6.35 10.03 -4.62
C ALA A 30 -6.39 8.53 -4.97
N PHE A 31 -5.23 7.88 -5.14
CA PHE A 31 -5.17 6.44 -5.40
C PHE A 31 -5.81 5.62 -4.28
N ALA A 32 -5.50 5.93 -3.03
CA ALA A 32 -6.09 5.26 -1.88
C ALA A 32 -7.63 5.39 -1.87
N ARG A 33 -8.16 6.59 -2.15
CA ARG A 33 -9.62 6.84 -2.19
C ARG A 33 -10.32 6.24 -3.39
N LEU A 34 -9.66 6.16 -4.54
CA LEU A 34 -10.28 5.70 -5.78
C LEU A 34 -10.18 4.19 -5.96
N VAL A 35 -9.15 3.55 -5.39
CA VAL A 35 -8.87 2.13 -5.60
C VAL A 35 -9.01 1.32 -4.32
N LEU A 36 -8.29 1.73 -3.25
CA LEU A 36 -8.25 0.92 -2.02
C LEU A 36 -9.53 1.06 -1.19
N GLN A 37 -10.07 2.27 -1.07
CA GLN A 37 -11.26 2.52 -0.25
C GLN A 37 -12.51 1.77 -0.76
N PRO A 38 -12.87 1.80 -2.06
CA PRO A 38 -14.01 1.02 -2.55
C PRO A 38 -13.81 -0.48 -2.37
N PHE A 39 -12.56 -0.96 -2.52
CA PHE A 39 -12.22 -2.35 -2.30
C PHE A 39 -12.36 -2.76 -0.82
N GLU A 40 -11.95 -1.90 0.10
CA GLU A 40 -12.11 -2.07 1.54
C GLU A 40 -13.58 -2.08 1.96
N GLU A 41 -14.37 -1.13 1.47
CA GLU A 41 -15.82 -1.05 1.71
C GLU A 41 -16.53 -2.30 1.19
N ALA A 42 -16.18 -2.77 -0.01
CA ALA A 42 -16.71 -4.01 -0.57
C ALA A 42 -16.33 -5.23 0.27
N ALA A 43 -15.08 -5.32 0.72
CA ALA A 43 -14.61 -6.38 1.61
C ALA A 43 -15.39 -6.39 2.94
N PHE A 44 -15.59 -5.23 3.55
CA PHE A 44 -16.38 -5.07 4.78
C PHE A 44 -17.82 -5.60 4.60
N VAL A 45 -18.48 -5.23 3.50
CA VAL A 45 -19.84 -5.72 3.20
C VAL A 45 -19.87 -7.24 3.00
N ILE A 46 -18.86 -7.82 2.35
CA ILE A 46 -18.75 -9.27 2.17
C ILE A 46 -18.55 -9.97 3.52
N PHE A 47 -17.67 -9.44 4.39
CA PHE A 47 -17.41 -10.03 5.70
C PHE A 47 -18.62 -9.96 6.62
N THR A 48 -19.29 -8.81 6.70
CA THR A 48 -20.51 -8.67 7.52
C THR A 48 -21.58 -9.67 7.10
N ARG A 49 -21.81 -9.84 5.78
CA ARG A 49 -22.74 -10.86 5.26
C ARG A 49 -22.30 -12.29 5.60
N SER A 50 -21.02 -12.61 5.46
CA SER A 50 -20.48 -13.94 5.80
C SER A 50 -20.66 -14.25 7.29
N VAL A 51 -20.48 -13.26 8.16
CA VAL A 51 -20.61 -13.40 9.61
C VAL A 51 -22.09 -13.51 10.02
N SER A 52 -22.97 -12.68 9.46
CA SER A 52 -24.41 -12.67 9.81
C SER A 52 -25.17 -13.90 9.32
N SER A 53 -24.77 -14.50 8.20
CA SER A 53 -25.49 -15.63 7.56
C SER A 53 -25.32 -16.98 8.28
N LYS A 54 -24.68 -17.04 9.46
CA LYS A 54 -24.29 -18.29 10.15
C LYS A 54 -23.55 -19.26 9.22
N THR A 55 -22.80 -18.71 8.27
CA THR A 55 -21.95 -19.49 7.36
C THR A 55 -20.94 -20.28 8.19
N SER A 56 -20.55 -21.47 7.72
CA SER A 56 -19.57 -22.31 8.44
C SER A 56 -18.27 -21.53 8.67
N SER A 57 -17.64 -21.71 9.84
CA SER A 57 -16.38 -21.03 10.18
C SER A 57 -15.28 -21.23 9.13
N SER A 58 -15.29 -22.37 8.43
CA SER A 58 -14.40 -22.65 7.31
C SER A 58 -14.61 -21.68 6.14
N LYS A 59 -15.86 -21.45 5.74
CA LYS A 59 -16.22 -20.55 4.64
C LYS A 59 -15.94 -19.09 4.99
N GLU A 60 -16.18 -18.68 6.24
CA GLU A 60 -15.77 -17.34 6.73
C GLU A 60 -14.26 -17.12 6.54
N LYS A 61 -13.46 -18.13 6.88
CA LYS A 61 -12.02 -18.10 6.68
C LYS A 61 -11.64 -18.09 5.18
N ASP A 62 -12.26 -18.93 4.36
CA ASP A 62 -11.94 -19.01 2.94
C ASP A 62 -12.16 -17.66 2.23
N VAL A 63 -13.24 -16.95 2.60
CA VAL A 63 -13.52 -15.59 2.11
C VAL A 63 -12.45 -14.59 2.57
N PHE A 64 -12.06 -14.64 3.85
CA PHE A 64 -10.96 -13.80 4.37
C PHE A 64 -9.64 -14.06 3.64
N ASP A 65 -9.24 -15.33 3.52
CA ASP A 65 -8.01 -15.73 2.86
C ASP A 65 -8.01 -15.33 1.38
N ALA A 66 -9.15 -15.45 0.69
CA ALA A 66 -9.30 -15.04 -0.70
C ALA A 66 -9.11 -13.52 -0.88
N LEU A 67 -9.81 -12.69 -0.09
CA LEU A 67 -9.71 -11.24 -0.18
C LEU A 67 -8.31 -10.73 0.24
N LEU A 68 -7.72 -11.32 1.28
CA LEU A 68 -6.37 -10.99 1.71
C LEU A 68 -5.34 -11.38 0.65
N ARG A 69 -5.51 -12.53 -0.01
CA ARG A 69 -4.65 -12.94 -1.12
C ARG A 69 -4.73 -11.96 -2.28
N VAL A 70 -5.92 -11.50 -2.66
CA VAL A 70 -6.10 -10.47 -3.70
C VAL A 70 -5.37 -9.18 -3.31
N ALA A 71 -5.52 -8.71 -2.07
CA ALA A 71 -4.83 -7.52 -1.57
C ALA A 71 -3.30 -7.67 -1.61
N ILE A 72 -2.77 -8.84 -1.22
CA ILE A 72 -1.33 -9.11 -1.28
C ILE A 72 -0.84 -9.13 -2.73
N ILE A 73 -1.58 -9.76 -3.65
CA ILE A 73 -1.21 -9.81 -5.06
C ILE A 73 -1.14 -8.38 -5.62
N PHE A 74 -2.23 -7.63 -5.49
CA PHE A 74 -2.31 -6.25 -5.94
C PHE A 74 -1.21 -5.36 -5.33
N GLY A 75 -1.08 -5.41 -4.00
CA GLY A 75 -0.12 -4.62 -3.26
C GLY A 75 1.34 -4.95 -3.60
N SER A 76 1.67 -6.24 -3.76
CA SER A 76 3.03 -6.68 -4.08
C SER A 76 3.43 -6.37 -5.52
N MET A 77 2.49 -6.41 -6.46
CA MET A 77 2.70 -5.90 -7.82
C MET A 77 3.04 -4.41 -7.79
N ALA A 78 2.24 -3.59 -7.10
CA ALA A 78 2.49 -2.16 -6.96
C ALA A 78 3.85 -1.88 -6.31
N ALA A 79 4.18 -2.60 -5.23
CA ALA A 79 5.43 -2.38 -4.49
C ALA A 79 6.69 -2.79 -5.26
N THR A 80 6.64 -3.84 -6.07
CA THR A 80 7.81 -4.36 -6.79
C THR A 80 8.00 -3.72 -8.15
N MET A 81 6.91 -3.33 -8.81
CA MET A 81 6.95 -2.73 -10.15
C MET A 81 6.86 -1.21 -10.11
N GLY A 82 5.99 -0.64 -9.28
CA GLY A 82 5.69 0.78 -9.24
C GLY A 82 6.91 1.72 -9.13
N PRO A 83 7.95 1.40 -8.32
CA PRO A 83 9.17 2.21 -8.27
C PRO A 83 9.90 2.34 -9.62
N HIS A 84 9.79 1.35 -10.50
CA HIS A 84 10.45 1.37 -11.80
C HIS A 84 9.70 2.23 -12.82
N TYR A 85 8.39 2.41 -12.64
CA TYR A 85 7.52 3.21 -13.50
C TYR A 85 7.25 4.62 -12.95
N SER A 86 7.72 4.96 -11.74
CA SER A 86 7.40 6.23 -11.08
C SER A 86 7.84 7.46 -11.89
N TRP A 87 9.05 7.42 -12.48
CA TRP A 87 9.55 8.49 -13.33
C TRP A 87 8.70 8.64 -14.61
N LEU A 88 8.36 7.51 -15.26
CA LEU A 88 7.49 7.51 -16.44
C LEU A 88 6.12 8.09 -16.11
N ALA A 89 5.53 7.66 -14.99
CA ALA A 89 4.23 8.14 -14.53
C ALA A 89 4.22 9.65 -14.30
N LEU A 90 5.24 10.20 -13.62
CA LEU A 90 5.36 11.64 -13.43
C LEU A 90 5.54 12.39 -14.75
N ARG A 91 6.35 11.84 -15.66
CA ARG A 91 6.60 12.44 -16.97
C ARG A 91 5.32 12.55 -17.79
N VAL A 92 4.48 11.52 -17.77
CA VAL A 92 3.21 11.49 -18.50
C VAL A 92 2.16 12.38 -17.85
N LEU A 93 2.04 12.36 -16.52
CA LEU A 93 0.97 13.07 -15.80
C LEU A 93 1.25 14.56 -15.59
N TYR A 94 2.51 14.93 -15.32
CA TYR A 94 2.89 16.29 -14.90
C TYR A 94 4.02 16.88 -15.76
N GLY A 95 4.58 16.12 -16.70
CA GLY A 95 5.62 16.58 -17.60
C GLY A 95 7.05 16.42 -17.09
N GLU A 96 8.01 16.71 -17.97
CA GLU A 96 9.46 16.51 -17.72
C GLU A 96 9.97 17.25 -16.48
N LYS A 97 9.48 18.47 -16.25
CA LYS A 97 9.92 19.31 -15.12
C LYS A 97 9.73 18.63 -13.77
N TRP A 98 8.61 17.92 -13.59
CA TRP A 98 8.31 17.19 -12.36
C TRP A 98 8.96 15.81 -12.32
N ALA A 99 9.07 15.15 -13.46
CA ALA A 99 9.77 13.86 -13.55
C ALA A 99 11.25 13.98 -13.16
N SER A 100 11.88 15.09 -13.54
CA SER A 100 13.29 15.40 -13.27
C SER A 100 13.50 16.27 -12.02
N ALA A 101 12.43 16.56 -11.26
CA ALA A 101 12.54 17.26 -9.99
C ALA A 101 13.16 16.35 -8.92
N HIS A 102 14.01 16.95 -8.08
CA HIS A 102 14.66 16.25 -6.97
C HIS A 102 13.62 15.59 -6.06
N TYR A 103 13.86 14.34 -5.67
CA TYR A 103 12.97 13.48 -4.86
C TYR A 103 11.58 13.10 -5.44
N ALA A 104 11.12 13.65 -6.56
CA ALA A 104 9.74 13.42 -7.01
C ALA A 104 9.47 11.96 -7.43
N ALA A 105 10.28 11.42 -8.34
CA ALA A 105 10.14 10.04 -8.80
C ALA A 105 10.45 9.02 -7.69
N GLU A 106 11.35 9.36 -6.78
CA GLU A 106 11.73 8.53 -5.63
C GLU A 106 10.59 8.47 -4.61
N THR A 107 10.01 9.62 -4.28
CA THR A 107 8.89 9.70 -3.34
C THR A 107 7.66 8.97 -3.90
N LEU A 108 7.37 9.11 -5.21
CA LEU A 108 6.29 8.34 -5.84
C LEU A 108 6.59 6.83 -5.87
N GLY A 109 7.85 6.44 -6.07
CA GLY A 109 8.28 5.04 -5.98
C GLY A 109 8.10 4.47 -4.56
N CYS A 110 8.50 5.22 -3.54
CA CYS A 110 8.27 4.86 -2.14
C CYS A 110 6.77 4.75 -1.81
N TYR A 111 5.95 5.63 -2.39
CA TYR A 111 4.50 5.52 -2.26
C TYR A 111 3.97 4.21 -2.88
N ALA A 112 4.50 3.80 -4.04
CA ALA A 112 4.11 2.54 -4.65
C ALA A 112 4.44 1.32 -3.75
N ILE A 113 5.55 1.37 -3.00
CA ILE A 113 5.89 0.36 -1.99
C ILE A 113 4.88 0.38 -0.83
N LEU A 114 4.47 1.56 -0.39
CA LEU A 114 3.48 1.76 0.68
C LEU A 114 2.08 1.20 0.33
N ILE A 115 1.76 1.00 -0.96
CA ILE A 115 0.48 0.40 -1.36
C ILE A 115 0.30 -1.02 -0.81
N LEU A 116 1.37 -1.82 -0.67
CA LEU A 116 1.28 -3.17 -0.12
C LEU A 116 0.74 -3.19 1.33
N PRO A 117 1.39 -2.53 2.30
CA PRO A 117 0.86 -2.50 3.66
C PRO A 117 -0.50 -1.79 3.72
N LEU A 118 -0.78 -0.78 2.89
CA LEU A 118 -2.12 -0.17 2.84
C LEU A 118 -3.22 -1.17 2.43
N ALA A 119 -2.99 -1.93 1.36
CA ALA A 119 -3.95 -2.92 0.86
C ALA A 119 -4.20 -4.05 1.88
N VAL A 120 -3.13 -4.54 2.52
CA VAL A 120 -3.23 -5.57 3.56
C VAL A 120 -3.96 -5.03 4.79
N ASN A 121 -3.61 -3.81 5.23
CA ASN A 121 -4.24 -3.15 6.37
C ASN A 121 -5.75 -3.00 6.16
N GLY A 122 -6.18 -2.46 5.02
CA GLY A 122 -7.60 -2.27 4.70
C GLY A 122 -8.41 -3.57 4.81
N ILE A 123 -7.91 -4.70 4.27
CA ILE A 123 -8.62 -5.98 4.39
C ILE A 123 -8.65 -6.50 5.84
N THR A 124 -7.53 -6.40 6.57
CA THR A 124 -7.48 -6.86 7.96
C THR A 124 -8.37 -6.03 8.89
N GLU A 125 -8.43 -4.71 8.68
CA GLU A 125 -9.31 -3.79 9.42
C GLU A 125 -10.77 -4.01 9.06
N ALA A 126 -11.11 -4.11 7.77
CA ALA A 126 -12.47 -4.41 7.32
C ALA A 126 -13.03 -5.70 7.94
N TYR A 127 -12.24 -6.77 7.97
CA TYR A 127 -12.67 -8.01 8.62
C TYR A 127 -12.77 -7.86 10.15
N ALA A 128 -11.78 -7.23 10.79
CA ALA A 128 -11.82 -6.99 12.23
C ALA A 128 -13.07 -6.19 12.63
N HIS A 129 -13.38 -5.11 11.91
CA HIS A 129 -14.57 -4.29 12.14
C HIS A 129 -15.88 -5.01 11.87
N ALA A 130 -15.91 -5.95 10.92
CA ALA A 130 -17.10 -6.75 10.66
C ALA A 130 -17.44 -7.74 11.78
N VAL A 131 -16.45 -8.10 12.61
CA VAL A 131 -16.58 -9.12 13.67
C VAL A 131 -16.55 -8.54 15.08
N MET A 132 -15.86 -7.42 15.29
CA MET A 132 -15.70 -6.79 16.60
C MET A 132 -17.02 -6.26 17.16
N SER A 133 -17.23 -6.46 18.46
CA SER A 133 -18.31 -5.82 19.21
C SER A 133 -18.00 -4.35 19.53
N SER A 134 -19.01 -3.53 19.82
CA SER A 134 -18.85 -2.09 20.10
C SER A 134 -17.86 -1.75 21.22
N SER A 135 -17.67 -2.64 22.21
CA SER A 135 -16.69 -2.47 23.29
C SER A 135 -15.25 -2.78 22.85
N GLU A 136 -15.07 -3.80 21.99
CA GLU A 136 -13.77 -4.15 21.40
C GLU A 136 -13.33 -3.13 20.33
N LEU A 137 -14.28 -2.51 19.63
CA LEU A 137 -14.04 -1.38 18.73
C LEU A 137 -13.46 -0.17 19.47
N ASN A 138 -14.00 0.16 20.65
CA ASN A 138 -13.52 1.31 21.43
C ASN A 138 -12.08 1.10 21.96
N SER A 139 -11.73 -0.13 22.35
CA SER A 139 -10.35 -0.48 22.73
C SER A 139 -9.39 -0.47 21.52
N SER A 140 -9.89 -0.84 20.33
CA SER A 140 -9.13 -0.73 19.07
C SER A 140 -8.87 0.73 18.66
N ASN A 141 -9.81 1.63 18.92
CA ASN A 141 -9.63 3.08 18.71
C ASN A 141 -8.49 3.68 19.56
N VAL A 142 -8.25 3.16 20.77
CA VAL A 142 -7.10 3.57 21.60
C VAL A 142 -5.78 3.14 20.95
N TRP A 143 -5.73 1.93 20.37
CA TRP A 143 -4.55 1.48 19.61
C TRP A 143 -4.33 2.28 18.32
N LEU A 144 -5.38 2.74 17.65
CA LEU A 144 -5.29 3.66 16.51
C LEU A 144 -4.64 5.00 16.91
N LEU A 145 -4.89 5.45 18.15
CA LEU A 145 -4.28 6.65 18.74
C LEU A 145 -2.77 6.44 18.96
N VAL A 146 -2.36 5.31 19.52
CA VAL A 146 -0.94 4.93 19.67
C VAL A 146 -0.25 4.85 18.31
N CYS A 147 -0.88 4.23 17.30
CA CYS A 147 -0.31 4.15 15.95
C CYS A 147 -0.14 5.53 15.29
N SER A 148 -1.04 6.48 15.59
CA SER A 148 -0.95 7.85 15.10
C SER A 148 0.20 8.61 15.76
N LEU A 149 0.41 8.41 17.08
CA LEU A 149 1.55 9.00 17.80
C LEU A 149 2.89 8.46 17.29
N VAL A 150 2.97 7.15 17.03
CA VAL A 150 4.16 6.53 16.39
C VAL A 150 4.41 7.11 15.01
N ASN A 151 3.35 7.35 14.23
CA ASN A 151 3.47 7.92 12.88
C ASN A 151 4.03 9.36 12.92
N VAL A 152 3.44 10.21 13.76
CA VAL A 152 3.87 11.61 13.91
C VAL A 152 5.28 11.69 14.47
N GLY A 153 5.57 10.94 15.54
CA GLY A 153 6.90 10.91 16.16
C GLY A 153 7.98 10.37 15.21
N GLY A 154 7.68 9.30 14.48
CA GLY A 154 8.60 8.73 13.49
C GLY A 154 8.90 9.71 12.36
N THR A 155 7.89 10.40 11.84
CA THR A 155 8.08 11.41 10.79
C THR A 155 9.03 12.52 11.26
N LEU A 156 8.81 13.06 12.46
CA LEU A 156 9.65 14.13 13.01
C LEU A 156 11.12 13.70 13.19
N ILE A 157 11.36 12.45 13.60
CA ILE A 157 12.71 11.90 13.78
C ILE A 157 13.38 11.64 12.42
N LEU A 158 12.67 11.05 11.45
CA LEU A 158 13.24 10.62 10.18
C LEU A 158 13.33 11.76 9.14
N GLN A 159 12.63 12.87 9.33
CA GLN A 159 12.59 13.99 8.37
C GLN A 159 13.97 14.52 8.01
N ARG A 160 14.88 14.66 8.99
CA ARG A 160 16.23 15.20 8.76
C ARG A 160 17.11 14.29 7.90
N SER A 161 16.81 13.00 7.83
CA SER A 161 17.63 12.00 7.13
C SER A 161 17.06 11.57 5.78
N LEU A 162 15.72 11.54 5.65
CA LEU A 162 15.03 10.99 4.47
C LEU A 162 14.19 12.03 3.70
N GLY A 163 14.15 13.29 4.16
CA GLY A 163 13.38 14.34 3.51
C GLY A 163 11.88 13.96 3.37
N PRO A 164 11.23 14.21 2.22
CA PRO A 164 9.83 13.86 1.96
C PRO A 164 9.47 12.38 2.12
N VAL A 165 10.44 11.48 2.00
CA VAL A 165 10.23 10.03 2.11
C VAL A 165 9.96 9.61 3.57
N SER A 166 10.36 10.42 4.54
CA SER A 166 10.20 10.16 5.98
C SER A 166 8.76 9.83 6.37
N LEU A 167 7.78 10.57 5.85
CA LEU A 167 6.36 10.37 6.18
C LEU A 167 5.83 9.07 5.58
N LEU A 168 6.28 8.71 4.37
CA LEU A 168 5.89 7.44 3.75
C LEU A 168 6.39 6.27 4.58
N VAL A 169 7.63 6.36 5.08
CA VAL A 169 8.23 5.35 5.96
C VAL A 169 7.50 5.29 7.30
N ALA A 170 7.23 6.43 7.92
CA ALA A 170 6.48 6.48 9.17
C ALA A 170 5.08 5.88 9.00
N ASN A 171 4.40 6.21 7.90
CA ASN A 171 3.07 5.69 7.61
C ASN A 171 3.12 4.18 7.38
N ALA A 172 4.15 3.67 6.69
CA ALA A 172 4.36 2.23 6.54
C ALA A 172 4.52 1.55 7.91
N MET A 173 5.30 2.14 8.82
CA MET A 173 5.46 1.60 10.18
C MET A 173 4.14 1.60 10.95
N SER A 174 3.36 2.69 10.88
CA SER A 174 2.04 2.77 11.49
C SER A 174 1.11 1.67 10.96
N MET A 175 1.09 1.47 9.64
CA MET A 175 0.31 0.41 9.00
C MET A 175 0.75 -0.99 9.44
N LEU A 176 2.06 -1.24 9.59
CA LEU A 176 2.56 -2.54 10.07
C LEU A 176 2.12 -2.85 11.50
N VAL A 177 2.15 -1.86 12.40
CA VAL A 177 1.65 -2.03 13.78
C VAL A 177 0.15 -2.34 13.77
N ARG A 178 -0.63 -1.62 12.96
CA ARG A 178 -2.08 -1.87 12.80
C ARG A 178 -2.36 -3.26 12.25
N ILE A 179 -1.63 -3.71 11.22
CA ILE A 179 -1.72 -5.07 10.67
C ILE A 179 -1.41 -6.11 11.75
N ALA A 180 -0.37 -5.90 12.56
CA ALA A 180 -0.02 -6.83 13.63
C ALA A 180 -1.13 -6.94 14.69
N PHE A 181 -1.72 -5.81 15.07
CA PHE A 181 -2.82 -5.76 16.03
C PHE A 181 -4.08 -6.47 15.51
N THR A 182 -4.54 -6.10 14.31
CA THR A 182 -5.73 -6.71 13.69
C THR A 182 -5.49 -8.20 13.41
N SER A 183 -4.33 -8.57 12.89
CA SER A 183 -3.97 -9.99 12.68
C SER A 183 -3.98 -10.80 13.98
N ALA A 184 -3.53 -10.21 15.09
CA ALA A 184 -3.59 -10.88 16.39
C ALA A 184 -5.05 -11.11 16.84
N TYR A 185 -5.95 -10.16 16.60
CA TYR A 185 -7.38 -10.30 16.87
C TYR A 185 -8.01 -11.38 15.99
N ILE A 186 -7.77 -11.33 14.68
CA ILE A 186 -8.27 -12.30 13.69
C ILE A 186 -7.81 -13.72 14.05
N ARG A 187 -6.54 -13.87 14.44
CA ARG A 187 -6.02 -15.17 14.90
C ARG A 187 -6.78 -15.69 16.12
N ARG A 188 -7.05 -14.84 17.12
CA ARG A 188 -7.85 -15.22 18.31
C ARG A 188 -9.27 -15.62 17.94
N ARG A 189 -9.89 -14.93 16.97
CA ARG A 189 -11.23 -15.27 16.45
C ARG A 189 -11.25 -16.64 15.81
N PHE A 190 -10.34 -16.94 14.88
CA PHE A 190 -10.31 -18.27 14.23
C PHE A 190 -9.94 -19.41 15.18
N LEU A 191 -9.13 -19.15 16.21
CA LEU A 191 -8.90 -20.11 17.29
C LEU A 191 -10.19 -20.42 18.07
N ARG A 192 -10.98 -19.41 18.43
CA ARG A 192 -12.29 -19.60 19.08
C ARG A 192 -13.26 -20.38 18.19
N LEU A 193 -13.19 -20.17 16.88
CA LEU A 193 -13.97 -20.89 15.87
C LEU A 193 -13.41 -22.30 15.53
N LYS A 194 -12.36 -22.77 16.20
CA LYS A 194 -11.68 -24.06 15.94
C LYS A 194 -11.27 -24.25 14.47
N THR A 195 -10.92 -23.15 13.80
CA THR A 195 -10.52 -23.14 12.38
C THR A 195 -9.00 -22.92 12.27
N ASN A 196 -8.38 -23.41 11.20
CA ASN A 196 -6.95 -23.18 10.95
C ASN A 196 -6.62 -21.68 10.96
N THR A 197 -5.50 -21.30 11.59
CA THR A 197 -5.08 -19.89 11.71
C THR A 197 -4.08 -19.46 10.66
N ARG A 198 -3.51 -20.39 9.88
CA ARG A 198 -2.56 -20.07 8.82
C ARG A 198 -3.25 -19.29 7.70
N VAL A 199 -2.63 -18.21 7.27
CA VAL A 199 -3.10 -17.40 6.13
C VAL A 199 -2.68 -18.08 4.82
N ASN A 200 -3.57 -18.13 3.84
CA ASN A 200 -3.28 -18.66 2.52
C ASN A 200 -2.58 -17.63 1.61
N LEU A 201 -1.27 -17.48 1.81
CA LEU A 201 -0.45 -16.57 0.99
C LEU A 201 -0.34 -17.03 -0.48
N PRO A 202 -0.06 -16.11 -1.42
CA PRO A 202 0.30 -16.48 -2.79
C PRO A 202 1.43 -17.51 -2.85
N SER A 203 1.49 -18.27 -3.94
CA SER A 203 2.49 -19.33 -4.12
C SER A 203 3.92 -18.76 -4.14
N LYS A 204 4.91 -19.60 -3.81
CA LYS A 204 6.32 -19.21 -3.96
C LYS A 204 6.67 -18.88 -5.42
N THR A 205 6.04 -19.57 -6.37
CA THR A 205 6.19 -19.29 -7.81
C THR A 205 5.74 -17.88 -8.17
N TYR A 206 4.65 -17.38 -7.58
CA TYR A 206 4.20 -16.00 -7.78
C TYR A 206 5.27 -14.98 -7.37
N PHE A 207 5.87 -15.13 -6.19
CA PHE A 207 6.94 -14.23 -5.74
C PHE A 207 8.20 -14.32 -6.59
N MET A 208 8.54 -15.51 -7.08
CA MET A 208 9.66 -15.68 -8.03
C MET A 208 9.37 -14.96 -9.36
N THR A 209 8.16 -15.09 -9.91
CA THR A 209 7.74 -14.40 -11.12
C THR A 209 7.78 -12.88 -10.94
N LEU A 210 7.28 -12.36 -9.81
CA LEU A 210 7.39 -10.94 -9.47
C LEU A 210 8.84 -10.46 -9.41
N ALA A 211 9.74 -11.26 -8.82
CA ALA A 211 11.16 -10.90 -8.73
C ALA A 211 11.80 -10.79 -10.13
N VAL A 212 11.49 -11.73 -11.03
CA VAL A 212 11.93 -11.69 -12.43
C VAL A 212 11.36 -10.46 -13.14
N PHE A 213 10.07 -10.19 -13.02
CA PHE A 213 9.43 -9.03 -13.63
C PHE A 213 9.94 -7.69 -13.09
N SER A 214 10.24 -7.62 -11.80
CA SER A 214 10.87 -6.45 -11.19
C SER A 214 12.29 -6.24 -11.73
N ALA A 215 13.08 -7.31 -11.90
CA ALA A 215 14.40 -7.23 -12.52
C ALA A 215 14.34 -6.73 -13.98
N VAL A 216 13.41 -7.26 -14.78
CA VAL A 216 13.19 -6.81 -16.16
C VAL A 216 12.74 -5.35 -16.20
N SER A 217 11.80 -4.96 -15.33
CA SER A 217 11.32 -3.58 -15.23
C SER A 217 12.43 -2.62 -14.81
N ARG A 218 13.31 -3.04 -13.89
CA ARG A 218 14.49 -2.26 -13.48
C ARG A 218 15.44 -2.02 -14.65
N MET A 219 15.81 -3.07 -15.38
CA MET A 219 16.70 -2.96 -16.54
C MET A 219 16.10 -2.05 -17.62
N SER A 220 14.80 -2.17 -17.86
CA SER A 220 14.07 -1.33 -18.81
C SER A 220 14.02 0.14 -18.37
N SER A 221 13.75 0.40 -17.09
CA SER A 221 13.73 1.74 -16.50
C SER A 221 15.11 2.41 -16.54
N GLU A 222 16.17 1.65 -16.25
CA GLU A 222 17.55 2.17 -16.31
C GLU A 222 17.95 2.55 -17.75
N LYS A 223 17.59 1.72 -18.74
CA LYS A 223 17.77 2.05 -20.15
C LYS A 223 17.01 3.31 -20.56
N LEU A 224 15.78 3.47 -20.08
CA LEU A 224 14.97 4.68 -20.32
C LEU A 224 15.61 5.94 -19.71
N ARG A 225 16.08 5.86 -18.46
CA ARG A 225 16.71 6.99 -17.76
C ARG A 225 18.03 7.41 -18.41
N ARG A 226 18.81 6.47 -18.95
CA ARG A 226 20.06 6.77 -19.67
C ARG A 226 19.83 7.46 -21.02
N ASN A 227 18.75 7.12 -21.73
CA ASN A 227 18.43 7.74 -23.01
C ASN A 227 16.91 7.90 -23.16
N PRO A 228 16.34 9.05 -22.76
CA PRO A 228 14.90 9.30 -22.70
C PRO A 228 14.28 9.60 -24.08
N SER A 229 14.48 8.70 -25.05
CA SER A 229 13.88 8.75 -26.39
C SER A 229 12.44 8.23 -26.40
N THR A 230 11.63 8.68 -27.37
CA THR A 230 10.24 8.22 -27.56
C THR A 230 10.16 6.70 -27.75
N MET A 231 11.13 6.12 -28.46
CA MET A 231 11.22 4.67 -28.67
C MET A 231 11.48 3.91 -27.36
N ASN A 232 12.36 4.42 -26.50
CA ASN A 232 12.60 3.81 -25.20
C ASN A 232 11.39 3.96 -24.27
N LEU A 233 10.67 5.09 -24.35
CA LEU A 233 9.42 5.31 -23.61
C LEU A 233 8.35 4.28 -23.98
N LEU A 234 8.14 4.07 -25.28
CA LEU A 234 7.22 3.05 -25.81
C LEU A 234 7.66 1.64 -25.39
N SER A 235 8.95 1.34 -25.46
CA SER A 235 9.47 0.02 -25.06
C SER A 235 9.27 -0.27 -23.57
N HIS A 236 9.45 0.74 -22.70
CA HIS A 236 9.25 0.58 -21.26
C HIS A 236 7.76 0.45 -20.93
N THR A 237 6.91 1.24 -21.58
CA THR A 237 5.45 1.13 -21.44
C THR A 237 4.95 -0.23 -21.91
N GLY A 238 5.46 -0.73 -23.04
CA GLY A 238 5.14 -2.05 -23.57
C GLY A 238 5.61 -3.20 -22.66
N CYS A 239 6.78 -3.06 -22.02
CA CYS A 239 7.26 -4.00 -21.00
C CYS A 239 6.26 -4.11 -19.83
N GLY A 240 5.79 -2.97 -19.32
CA GLY A 240 4.78 -2.93 -18.26
C GLY A 240 3.46 -3.56 -18.68
N GLY A 241 2.98 -3.24 -19.88
CA GLY A 241 1.75 -3.82 -20.44
C GLY A 241 1.84 -5.34 -20.63
N GLY A 242 2.97 -5.83 -21.14
CA GLY A 242 3.20 -7.27 -21.31
C GLY A 242 3.25 -8.03 -19.99
N ILE A 243 3.92 -7.47 -18.98
CA ILE A 243 3.95 -8.06 -17.63
C ILE A 243 2.54 -8.10 -17.03
N LEU A 244 1.79 -7.00 -17.13
CA LEU A 244 0.43 -6.93 -16.61
C LEU A 244 -0.48 -7.95 -17.30
N PHE A 245 -0.35 -8.10 -18.62
CA PHE A 245 -1.10 -9.10 -19.39
C PHE A 245 -0.79 -10.52 -18.90
N ILE A 246 0.49 -10.87 -18.72
CA ILE A 246 0.89 -12.21 -18.23
C ILE A 246 0.40 -12.46 -16.79
N LEU A 247 0.28 -11.42 -15.96
CA LEU A 247 -0.22 -11.56 -14.59
C LEU A 247 -1.75 -11.67 -14.51
N LEU A 248 -2.47 -11.22 -15.54
CA LEU A 248 -3.93 -11.24 -15.60
C LEU A 248 -4.51 -12.46 -16.33
N VAL A 249 -3.70 -13.15 -17.14
CA VAL A 249 -4.06 -14.37 -17.89
C VAL A 249 -3.66 -15.61 -17.10
#